data_AF-A0A8H5BGB5-F1
#
_entry.id   AF-A0A8H5BGB5-F1
#
_cell.length_a   1.000
_cell.length_b   1.000
_cell.length_c   1.000
_cell.angle_alpha   90.00
_cell.angle_beta   90.00
_cell.angle_gamma   90.00
#
_symmetry.space_group_name_H-M   'P 1'
#
loop_
_entity.id
_entity.type
_entity.pdbx_description
1 polymer ?
#
loop_
_entity_poly.entity_id
_entity_poly.type
_entity_poly.pdbx_seq_one_letter_code
_entity_poly.pdbx_strand_id
1 'polypeptide(L)'
;MFAFKAVVTLCLLLSQTAFATYAPTRQVPIVSPGRDGASTTGNYTSQPRIQSLHLSSIAADGYTNLAHPDFPGHRVRVKKSNFCDPTVNVYTGYLDVDAGAKHMFFYFFESRRDPAKDDVMMWINGGPGCSSSMGLLMELGPCSIDMSENPSNGTLWNPYSWNEEANIFFLDQPVGVGFSYADHGETIETTEDAAKNIHAFISIFFETFSQFSGRPLHLSGESYGGRYLPVFASEIYDQNQVALRQGRPTINLQSVLIGNGITDISTSHGIQVV
;
A
#
# COMPACT_ATOMS: atom_id res chain seq x y z
N MET A 1 -17.77 -6.69 -18.71
CA MET A 1 -16.77 -7.59 -19.33
C MET A 1 -15.99 -6.96 -20.48
N PHE A 2 -16.58 -6.08 -21.31
CA PHE A 2 -15.84 -5.35 -22.37
C PHE A 2 -14.95 -4.21 -21.84
N ALA A 3 -15.39 -3.46 -20.82
CA ALA A 3 -14.57 -2.43 -20.18
C ALA A 3 -13.29 -2.99 -19.54
N PHE A 4 -13.41 -4.14 -18.86
CA PHE A 4 -12.29 -4.85 -18.22
C PHE A 4 -11.16 -5.23 -19.21
N LYS A 5 -11.52 -5.67 -20.43
CA LYS A 5 -10.52 -5.99 -21.47
C LYS A 5 -9.83 -4.75 -22.04
N ALA A 6 -10.53 -3.63 -22.17
CA ALA A 6 -9.96 -2.40 -22.75
C ALA A 6 -8.96 -1.72 -21.80
N VAL A 7 -9.26 -1.75 -20.50
CA VAL A 7 -8.48 -1.16 -19.40
C VAL A 7 -7.13 -1.87 -19.23
N VAL A 8 -7.13 -3.22 -19.21
CA VAL A 8 -5.90 -4.03 -19.17
C VAL A 8 -5.03 -3.83 -20.43
N THR A 9 -5.65 -3.64 -21.60
CA THR A 9 -4.92 -3.44 -22.87
C THR A 9 -4.20 -2.09 -22.91
N LEU A 10 -4.73 -1.04 -22.29
CA LEU A 10 -4.13 0.30 -22.30
C LEU A 10 -2.88 0.40 -21.39
N CYS A 11 -2.87 -0.26 -20.22
CA CYS A 11 -1.66 -0.33 -19.37
C CYS A 11 -0.53 -1.13 -20.04
N LEU A 12 -0.86 -2.21 -20.77
CA LEU A 12 0.14 -3.03 -21.48
C LEU A 12 0.79 -2.32 -22.68
N LEU A 13 0.08 -1.40 -23.34
CA LEU A 13 0.61 -0.67 -24.50
C LEU A 13 1.58 0.45 -24.11
N LEU A 14 1.43 1.04 -22.91
CA LEU A 14 2.31 2.10 -22.44
C LEU A 14 3.65 1.57 -21.87
N SER A 15 3.70 0.33 -21.37
CA SER A 15 4.90 -0.27 -20.76
C SER A 15 5.89 -0.89 -21.76
N GLN A 16 5.52 -1.08 -23.03
CA GLN A 16 6.40 -1.69 -24.04
C GLN A 16 7.54 -0.79 -24.54
N THR A 17 7.61 0.46 -24.09
CA THR A 17 8.66 1.41 -24.53
C THR A 17 9.90 1.47 -23.63
N ALA A 18 9.96 0.71 -22.53
CA ALA A 18 11.06 0.76 -21.58
C ALA A 18 11.56 -0.63 -21.17
N PHE A 19 12.23 -1.35 -22.09
CA PHE A 19 13.09 -2.48 -21.74
C PHE A 19 14.49 -2.27 -22.31
N ALA A 20 15.37 -1.69 -21.50
CA ALA A 20 16.81 -1.80 -21.70
C ALA A 20 17.32 -3.00 -20.89
N THR A 21 18.04 -3.91 -21.55
CA THR A 21 18.61 -5.11 -20.96
C THR A 21 19.79 -4.75 -20.04
N TYR A 22 19.82 -5.28 -18.81
CA TYR A 22 20.99 -5.20 -17.94
C TYR A 22 21.35 -6.60 -17.42
N ALA A 23 22.62 -6.98 -17.60
CA ALA A 23 23.19 -8.24 -17.14
C ALA A 23 23.72 -8.10 -15.69
N PRO A 24 23.71 -9.15 -14.86
CA PRO A 24 24.07 -9.03 -13.45
C PRO A 24 25.59 -9.08 -13.25
N THR A 25 26.16 -8.04 -12.64
CA THR A 25 27.52 -8.08 -12.07
C THR A 25 27.51 -8.69 -10.67
N ARG A 26 28.43 -9.62 -10.46
CA ARG A 26 28.65 -10.41 -9.24
C ARG A 26 29.01 -9.51 -8.04
N GLN A 27 28.20 -9.52 -6.98
CA GLN A 27 28.49 -8.81 -5.73
C GLN A 27 29.53 -9.58 -4.88
N VAL A 28 30.46 -8.84 -4.27
CA VAL A 28 31.44 -9.34 -3.29
C VAL A 28 30.88 -9.11 -1.87
N PRO A 29 31.03 -10.04 -0.91
CA PRO A 29 30.47 -9.87 0.43
C PRO A 29 31.20 -8.78 1.22
N ILE A 30 30.44 -7.89 1.86
CA ILE A 30 30.96 -6.92 2.83
C ILE A 30 31.07 -7.63 4.19
N VAL A 31 32.30 -7.75 4.70
CA VAL A 31 32.60 -8.24 6.05
C VAL A 31 32.31 -7.11 7.06
N SER A 32 31.47 -7.38 8.05
CA SER A 32 31.24 -6.46 9.18
C SER A 32 32.27 -6.73 10.29
N PRO A 33 32.86 -5.72 10.95
CA PRO A 33 33.73 -5.94 12.11
C PRO A 33 32.89 -6.37 13.31
N GLY A 34 33.37 -7.40 14.02
CA GLY A 34 32.77 -7.90 15.25
C GLY A 34 32.71 -6.85 16.36
N ARG A 35 31.67 -6.93 17.19
CA ARG A 35 31.61 -6.21 18.48
C ARG A 35 31.75 -7.22 19.61
N ASP A 36 32.87 -7.10 20.30
CA ASP A 36 33.15 -7.76 21.57
C ASP A 36 32.15 -7.34 22.65
N GLY A 37 31.84 -8.29 23.54
CA GLY A 37 30.90 -8.12 24.63
C GLY A 37 31.43 -7.22 25.74
N ALA A 38 30.54 -6.37 26.26
CA ALA A 38 30.65 -5.81 27.60
C ALA A 38 29.26 -5.77 28.25
N SER A 39 29.10 -6.60 29.29
CA SER A 39 27.97 -6.60 30.21
C SER A 39 27.89 -5.26 30.94
N THR A 40 26.79 -4.54 30.79
CA THR A 40 26.36 -3.49 31.73
C THR A 40 24.87 -3.62 31.97
N THR A 41 24.51 -3.96 33.21
CA THR A 41 23.14 -3.92 33.73
C THR A 41 22.70 -2.45 33.80
N GLY A 42 21.91 -2.01 32.82
CA GLY A 42 21.36 -0.67 32.73
C GLY A 42 19.87 -0.69 32.41
N ASN A 43 19.08 -0.07 33.30
CA ASN A 43 17.67 0.28 33.24
C ASN A 43 16.94 0.01 31.91
N TYR A 44 15.87 -0.79 31.98
CA TYR A 44 14.81 -0.83 30.96
C TYR A 44 14.19 0.58 30.85
N THR A 45 14.77 1.41 29.98
CA THR A 45 14.11 2.61 29.47
C THR A 45 12.85 2.16 28.77
N SER A 46 11.69 2.61 29.25
CA SER A 46 10.41 2.42 28.58
C SER A 46 10.55 2.85 27.11
N GLN A 47 10.36 1.90 26.19
CA GLN A 47 10.27 2.17 24.76
C GLN A 47 9.29 3.34 24.54
N PRO A 48 9.63 4.34 23.71
CA PRO A 48 8.75 5.47 23.46
C PRO A 48 7.39 4.95 22.96
N ARG A 49 6.35 5.18 23.75
CA ARG A 49 4.99 4.70 23.44
C ARG A 49 4.40 5.54 22.31
N ILE A 50 3.95 4.89 21.23
CA ILE A 50 3.22 5.54 20.15
C ILE A 50 1.98 6.22 20.71
N GLN A 51 1.74 7.47 20.32
CA GLN A 51 0.51 8.16 20.68
C GLN A 51 -0.66 7.50 19.96
N SER A 52 -1.54 6.87 20.74
CA SER A 52 -2.77 6.30 20.20
C SER A 52 -3.76 7.41 19.85
N LEU A 53 -4.24 7.39 18.61
CA LEU A 53 -5.26 8.29 18.08
C LEU A 53 -6.45 7.48 17.59
N HIS A 54 -7.57 8.16 17.39
CA HIS A 54 -8.70 7.60 16.64
C HIS A 54 -8.74 8.23 15.24
N LEU A 55 -8.94 7.45 14.18
CA LEU A 55 -8.89 7.96 12.79
C LEU A 55 -9.88 9.13 12.56
N SER A 56 -11.06 9.10 13.18
CA SER A 56 -12.04 10.19 13.07
C SER A 56 -11.58 11.53 13.68
N SER A 57 -10.49 11.54 14.45
CA SER A 57 -9.88 12.78 14.98
C SER A 57 -9.03 13.52 13.94
N ILE A 58 -8.73 12.90 12.80
CA ILE A 58 -7.96 13.53 11.73
C ILE A 58 -8.78 14.64 11.07
N ALA A 59 -8.19 15.84 11.04
CA ALA A 59 -8.81 17.02 10.46
C ALA A 59 -8.60 17.12 8.95
N ALA A 60 -9.34 18.04 8.30
CA ALA A 60 -9.30 18.26 6.86
C ALA A 60 -8.38 19.43 6.45
N ASP A 61 -8.01 20.29 7.40
CA ASP A 61 -7.27 21.55 7.18
C ASP A 61 -5.75 21.38 7.05
N GLY A 62 -5.23 20.17 7.20
CA GLY A 62 -3.81 19.86 7.02
C GLY A 62 -3.48 18.39 7.22
N TYR A 63 -2.22 18.03 6.93
CA TYR A 63 -1.72 16.69 7.19
C TYR A 63 -1.36 16.50 8.67
N THR A 64 -1.95 15.48 9.28
CA THR A 64 -1.45 14.92 10.53
C THR A 64 -0.27 14.00 10.21
N ASN A 65 0.84 14.19 10.92
CA ASN A 65 2.08 13.44 10.73
C ASN A 65 2.16 12.30 11.75
N LEU A 66 2.28 11.07 11.26
CA LEU A 66 2.41 9.85 12.06
C LEU A 66 3.83 9.34 11.90
N ALA A 67 4.57 9.32 13.01
CA ALA A 67 5.93 8.78 13.08
C ALA A 67 5.93 7.55 14.01
N HIS A 68 6.89 6.65 13.78
CA HIS A 68 6.99 5.43 14.55
C HIS A 68 8.46 5.12 14.89
N PRO A 69 8.77 4.81 16.16
CA PRO A 69 10.16 4.65 16.61
C PRO A 69 10.91 3.51 15.88
N ASP A 70 10.22 2.42 15.54
CA ASP A 70 10.81 1.31 14.79
C ASP A 70 11.02 1.60 13.29
N PHE A 71 10.44 2.69 12.76
CA PHE A 71 10.52 3.06 11.34
C PHE A 71 11.00 4.51 11.19
N PRO A 72 12.23 4.85 11.64
CA PRO A 72 12.72 6.23 11.66
C PRO A 72 12.91 6.85 10.26
N GLY A 73 12.97 6.03 9.21
CA GLY A 73 13.04 6.47 7.81
C GLY A 73 11.67 6.67 7.15
N HIS A 74 10.58 6.40 7.86
CA HIS A 74 9.22 6.39 7.34
C HIS A 74 8.32 7.34 8.13
N ARG A 75 7.37 7.96 7.44
CA ARG A 75 6.34 8.79 8.07
C ARG A 75 5.05 8.71 7.26
N VAL A 76 3.91 8.60 7.94
CA VAL A 76 2.61 8.69 7.27
C VAL A 76 2.03 10.08 7.48
N ARG A 77 1.67 10.75 6.39
CA ARG A 77 0.92 12.00 6.39
C ARG A 77 -0.51 11.70 6.00
N VAL A 78 -1.47 11.98 6.86
CA VAL A 78 -2.88 11.71 6.59
C VAL A 78 -3.75 12.93 6.87
N LYS A 79 -4.74 13.16 6.03
CA LYS A 79 -5.77 14.18 6.25
C LYS A 79 -7.14 13.61 5.88
N LYS A 80 -8.19 14.17 6.48
CA LYS A 80 -9.55 13.91 6.07
C LYS A 80 -9.83 14.64 4.76
N SER A 81 -10.47 13.94 3.83
CA SER A 81 -10.75 14.41 2.48
C SER A 81 -12.23 14.28 2.18
N ASN A 82 -12.72 15.11 1.25
CA ASN A 82 -14.07 15.02 0.73
C ASN A 82 -13.99 14.69 -0.76
N PHE A 83 -14.08 13.41 -1.09
CA PHE A 83 -13.93 12.91 -2.44
C PHE A 83 -14.78 11.65 -2.63
N CYS A 84 -15.45 11.54 -3.78
CA CYS A 84 -16.05 10.31 -4.32
C CYS A 84 -17.28 9.76 -3.55
N ASP A 85 -17.19 9.58 -2.23
CA ASP A 85 -18.22 8.99 -1.37
C ASP A 85 -18.60 9.95 -0.23
N PRO A 86 -19.79 10.58 -0.27
CA PRO A 86 -20.21 11.51 0.77
C PRO A 86 -20.79 10.82 2.01
N THR A 87 -20.91 9.48 2.01
CA THR A 87 -21.60 8.72 3.07
C THR A 87 -20.66 8.19 4.14
N VAL A 88 -19.35 8.17 3.86
CA VAL A 88 -18.30 7.66 4.77
C VAL A 88 -17.20 8.69 4.99
N ASN A 89 -16.36 8.47 6.00
CA ASN A 89 -15.15 9.27 6.09
C ASN A 89 -14.13 8.79 5.06
N VAL A 90 -13.56 9.74 4.33
CA VAL A 90 -12.51 9.51 3.34
C VAL A 90 -11.24 10.20 3.82
N TYR A 91 -10.12 9.53 3.66
CA TYR A 91 -8.81 10.06 4.03
C TYR A 91 -7.87 9.90 2.86
N THR A 92 -7.01 10.88 2.66
CA THR A 92 -5.91 10.76 1.70
C THR A 92 -4.61 11.17 2.35
N GLY A 93 -3.52 10.69 1.79
CA GLY A 93 -2.25 10.83 2.45
C GLY A 93 -1.07 10.37 1.63
N TYR A 94 0.09 10.45 2.28
CA TYR A 94 1.34 9.96 1.75
C TYR A 94 2.03 9.07 2.78
N LEU A 95 2.62 7.97 2.32
CA LEU A 95 3.74 7.34 3.00
C LEU A 95 5.01 8.01 2.49
N ASP A 96 5.66 8.78 3.35
CA ASP A 96 7.00 9.31 3.13
C ASP A 96 8.02 8.20 3.46
N VAL A 97 8.94 7.91 2.54
CA VAL A 97 10.03 6.93 2.72
C VAL A 97 11.38 7.56 2.40
N ASP A 98 12.47 6.84 2.69
CA ASP A 98 13.84 7.32 2.53
C ASP A 98 14.08 8.67 3.20
N ALA A 99 13.66 8.77 4.48
CA ALA A 99 13.73 10.00 5.27
C ALA A 99 12.99 11.19 4.64
N GLY A 100 11.98 10.92 3.82
CA GLY A 100 11.13 11.91 3.17
C GLY A 100 11.58 12.31 1.77
N ALA A 101 12.49 11.57 1.14
CA ALA A 101 12.87 11.81 -0.26
C ALA A 101 11.82 11.32 -1.28
N LYS A 102 10.98 10.37 -0.88
CA LYS A 102 9.94 9.76 -1.73
C LYS A 102 8.60 9.76 -0.99
N HIS A 103 7.52 9.92 -1.75
CA HIS A 103 6.16 10.06 -1.21
C HIS A 103 5.19 9.19 -2.00
N MET A 104 4.66 8.12 -1.38
CA MET A 104 3.66 7.25 -1.98
C MET A 104 2.25 7.64 -1.55
N PHE A 105 1.40 7.99 -2.51
CA PHE A 105 0.05 8.48 -2.26
C PHE A 105 -0.95 7.35 -2.00
N PHE A 106 -1.88 7.55 -1.06
CA PHE A 106 -2.99 6.65 -0.84
C PHE A 106 -4.33 7.38 -0.70
N TYR A 107 -5.38 6.66 -1.08
CA TYR A 107 -6.75 6.90 -0.65
C TYR A 107 -7.13 5.85 0.39
N PHE A 108 -7.94 6.23 1.37
CA PHE A 108 -8.57 5.33 2.32
C PHE A 108 -10.05 5.69 2.47
N PHE A 109 -10.91 4.70 2.23
CA PHE A 109 -12.35 4.83 2.43
C PHE A 109 -12.77 3.94 3.59
N GLU A 110 -13.51 4.50 4.53
CA GLU A 110 -14.19 3.69 5.55
C GLU A 110 -15.26 2.80 4.91
N SER A 111 -15.53 1.66 5.56
CA SER A 111 -16.64 0.78 5.19
C SER A 111 -17.97 1.52 5.30
N ARG A 112 -18.89 1.29 4.36
CA ARG A 112 -20.27 1.77 4.39
C ARG A 112 -21.12 1.00 5.41
N ARG A 113 -20.75 -0.25 5.74
CA ARG A 113 -21.53 -1.08 6.69
C ARG A 113 -21.19 -0.78 8.14
N ASP A 114 -19.99 -1.13 8.61
CA ASP A 114 -19.54 -0.83 9.97
C ASP A 114 -18.01 -0.64 10.00
N PRO A 115 -17.50 0.59 9.80
CA PRO A 115 -16.06 0.83 9.70
C PRO A 115 -15.30 0.51 11.00
N ALA A 116 -15.99 0.44 12.14
CA ALA A 116 -15.42 0.05 13.42
C ALA A 116 -15.34 -1.48 13.62
N LYS A 117 -15.97 -2.28 12.75
CA LYS A 117 -15.93 -3.75 12.80
C LYS A 117 -15.33 -4.40 11.56
N ASP A 118 -15.49 -3.78 10.41
CA ASP A 118 -15.14 -4.37 9.13
C ASP A 118 -13.63 -4.39 8.90
N ASP A 119 -13.22 -5.42 8.16
CA ASP A 119 -11.82 -5.72 7.87
C ASP A 119 -11.20 -4.61 7.01
N VAL A 120 -9.86 -4.63 6.95
CA VAL A 120 -9.11 -3.71 6.10
C VAL A 120 -8.63 -4.42 4.86
N MET A 121 -8.86 -3.82 3.70
CA MET A 121 -8.35 -4.28 2.43
C MET A 121 -7.38 -3.26 1.85
N MET A 122 -6.30 -3.72 1.23
CA MET A 122 -5.42 -2.87 0.43
C MET A 122 -5.46 -3.33 -1.01
N TRP A 123 -5.92 -2.45 -1.90
CA TRP A 123 -5.92 -2.67 -3.33
C TRP A 123 -4.70 -2.05 -4.02
N ILE A 124 -4.09 -2.83 -4.91
CA ILE A 124 -2.92 -2.47 -5.71
C ILE A 124 -3.14 -2.86 -7.18
N ASN A 125 -3.17 -1.87 -8.09
CA ASN A 125 -3.11 -2.16 -9.53
C ASN A 125 -1.67 -2.54 -9.95
N GLY A 126 -1.55 -3.22 -11.10
CA GLY A 126 -0.28 -3.73 -11.62
C GLY A 126 0.48 -2.78 -12.55
N GLY A 127 0.72 -3.23 -13.79
CA GLY A 127 1.50 -2.51 -14.81
C GLY A 127 2.78 -3.26 -15.21
N PRO A 128 3.88 -3.19 -14.43
CA PRO A 128 4.11 -2.36 -13.23
C PRO A 128 3.98 -0.85 -13.52
N GLY A 129 3.61 -0.04 -12.53
CA GLY A 129 3.55 1.42 -12.65
C GLY A 129 2.17 2.03 -12.95
N CYS A 130 1.10 1.24 -12.90
CA CYS A 130 -0.26 1.75 -13.05
C CYS A 130 -0.83 2.20 -11.70
N SER A 131 -1.49 3.36 -11.67
CA SER A 131 -2.07 3.92 -10.44
C SER A 131 -3.23 3.08 -9.92
N SER A 132 -3.32 2.97 -8.60
CA SER A 132 -4.44 2.30 -7.94
C SER A 132 -5.73 3.13 -7.98
N SER A 133 -5.67 4.38 -8.46
CA SER A 133 -6.87 5.14 -8.80
C SER A 133 -7.65 4.51 -9.95
N MET A 134 -7.03 3.64 -10.75
CA MET A 134 -7.70 2.86 -11.78
C MET A 134 -8.71 1.89 -11.15
N GLY A 135 -8.30 1.10 -10.16
CA GLY A 135 -9.21 0.27 -9.38
C GLY A 135 -10.26 1.07 -8.62
N LEU A 136 -9.87 2.25 -8.11
CA LEU A 136 -10.78 3.16 -7.42
C LEU A 136 -11.91 3.65 -8.34
N LEU A 137 -11.59 4.18 -9.52
CA LEU A 137 -12.54 4.91 -10.36
C LEU A 137 -13.13 4.11 -11.52
N MET A 138 -12.61 2.92 -11.81
CA MET A 138 -13.00 2.14 -12.99
C MET A 138 -13.40 0.70 -12.67
N GLU A 139 -13.17 0.24 -11.44
CA GLU A 139 -13.37 -1.16 -11.06
C GLU A 139 -14.25 -1.31 -9.82
N LEU A 140 -13.68 -1.17 -8.62
CA LEU A 140 -14.26 -1.62 -7.36
C LEU A 140 -14.41 -0.52 -6.31
N GLY A 141 -13.88 0.68 -6.57
CA GLY A 141 -14.01 1.80 -5.64
C GLY A 141 -15.41 2.40 -5.58
N PRO A 142 -15.61 3.35 -4.65
CA PRO A 142 -16.93 3.82 -4.23
C PRO A 142 -17.68 4.62 -5.29
N CYS A 143 -16.96 5.10 -6.30
CA CYS A 143 -17.50 5.87 -7.41
C CYS A 143 -16.75 5.57 -8.70
N SER A 144 -17.36 5.95 -9.82
CA SER A 144 -16.73 5.99 -11.13
C SER A 144 -16.68 7.40 -11.69
N ILE A 145 -15.93 7.62 -12.76
CA ILE A 145 -15.89 8.94 -13.44
C ILE A 145 -17.24 9.21 -14.11
N ASP A 146 -17.81 10.39 -13.86
CA ASP A 146 -18.98 10.88 -14.60
C ASP A 146 -18.53 11.40 -15.97
N MET A 147 -18.81 10.62 -17.01
CA MET A 147 -18.46 10.93 -18.40
C MET A 147 -19.56 11.72 -19.14
N SER A 148 -20.57 12.25 -18.42
CA SER A 148 -21.61 13.11 -19.02
C SER A 148 -21.05 14.49 -19.41
N GLU A 149 -21.75 15.21 -20.29
CA GLU A 149 -21.30 16.52 -20.77
C GLU A 149 -21.26 17.60 -19.67
N ASN A 150 -22.05 17.44 -18.60
CA ASN A 150 -22.12 18.39 -17.48
C ASN A 150 -22.14 17.64 -16.13
N PRO A 151 -20.99 17.11 -15.69
CA PRO A 151 -20.92 16.36 -14.45
C PRO A 151 -21.05 17.31 -13.26
N SER A 152 -21.95 17.00 -12.32
CA SER A 152 -22.18 17.86 -11.15
C SER A 152 -21.02 17.82 -10.14
N ASN A 153 -20.46 16.64 -9.89
CA ASN A 153 -19.37 16.41 -8.92
C ASN A 153 -18.20 15.59 -9.52
N GLY A 154 -18.19 15.39 -10.85
CA GLY A 154 -17.14 14.61 -11.55
C GLY A 154 -17.18 13.10 -11.35
N THR A 155 -17.98 12.58 -10.42
CA THR A 155 -18.07 11.16 -10.09
C THR A 155 -19.50 10.65 -9.95
N LEU A 156 -19.74 9.40 -10.33
CA LEU A 156 -21.00 8.66 -10.17
C LEU A 156 -20.89 7.62 -9.05
N TRP A 157 -21.91 7.49 -8.21
CA TRP A 157 -21.97 6.46 -7.16
C TRP A 157 -21.86 5.04 -7.73
N ASN A 158 -21.01 4.20 -7.12
CA ASN A 158 -20.94 2.78 -7.42
C ASN A 158 -21.66 1.95 -6.33
N PRO A 159 -22.82 1.34 -6.62
CA PRO A 159 -23.55 0.52 -5.65
C PRO A 159 -22.94 -0.88 -5.43
N TYR A 160 -21.89 -1.24 -6.17
CA TYR A 160 -21.19 -2.52 -6.05
C TYR A 160 -19.75 -2.35 -5.55
N SER A 161 -19.47 -1.24 -4.87
CA SER A 161 -18.14 -0.99 -4.36
C SER A 161 -17.74 -1.98 -3.28
N TRP A 162 -16.45 -2.32 -3.23
CA TRP A 162 -15.93 -3.17 -2.18
C TRP A 162 -15.94 -2.50 -0.80
N ASN A 163 -16.03 -1.17 -0.74
CA ASN A 163 -16.22 -0.49 0.55
C ASN A 163 -17.64 -0.64 1.12
N GLU A 164 -18.55 -1.36 0.46
CA GLU A 164 -19.80 -1.81 1.10
C GLU A 164 -19.52 -2.70 2.33
N GLU A 165 -18.39 -3.42 2.33
CA GLU A 165 -18.11 -4.48 3.30
C GLU A 165 -16.73 -4.37 3.98
N ALA A 166 -15.89 -3.42 3.57
CA ALA A 166 -14.51 -3.29 4.05
C ALA A 166 -14.04 -1.83 4.11
N ASN A 167 -13.14 -1.57 5.05
CA ASN A 167 -12.30 -0.37 4.99
C ASN A 167 -11.24 -0.60 3.91
N ILE A 168 -11.08 0.30 2.94
CA ILE A 168 -10.22 0.02 1.76
C ILE A 168 -9.18 1.10 1.49
N PHE A 169 -7.93 0.67 1.35
CA PHE A 169 -6.84 1.46 0.79
C PHE A 169 -6.74 1.28 -0.72
N PHE A 170 -6.47 2.36 -1.43
CA PHE A 170 -5.95 2.35 -2.80
C PHE A 170 -4.60 3.06 -2.78
N LEU A 171 -3.51 2.34 -3.05
CA LEU A 171 -2.16 2.86 -2.91
C LEU A 171 -1.46 2.96 -4.26
N ASP A 172 -0.97 4.15 -4.58
CA ASP A 172 -0.15 4.38 -5.76
C ASP A 172 1.30 3.98 -5.46
N GLN A 173 1.74 2.87 -6.05
CA GLN A 173 3.10 2.37 -5.91
C GLN A 173 3.60 1.80 -7.25
N PRO A 174 4.92 1.87 -7.52
CA PRO A 174 5.98 2.50 -6.71
C PRO A 174 5.99 4.04 -6.81
N VAL A 175 7.07 4.68 -6.32
CA VAL A 175 7.28 6.12 -6.50
C VAL A 175 7.24 6.52 -7.98
N GLY A 176 6.60 7.66 -8.28
CA GLY A 176 6.37 8.15 -9.65
C GLY A 176 5.05 7.67 -10.29
N VAL A 177 4.28 6.82 -9.60
CA VAL A 177 2.96 6.35 -10.06
C VAL A 177 1.85 7.25 -9.53
N GLY A 178 0.90 7.64 -10.38
CA GLY A 178 -0.28 8.40 -9.96
C GLY A 178 0.10 9.70 -9.26
N PHE A 179 -0.30 9.87 -8.00
CA PHE A 179 0.07 11.02 -7.19
C PHE A 179 1.36 10.83 -6.37
N SER A 180 2.02 9.69 -6.48
CA SER A 180 3.29 9.39 -5.82
C SER A 180 4.47 10.04 -6.54
N TYR A 181 5.39 10.67 -5.80
CA TYR A 181 6.50 11.43 -6.36
C TYR A 181 7.76 11.36 -5.51
N ALA A 182 8.89 11.77 -6.09
CA ALA A 182 10.19 11.88 -5.43
C ALA A 182 10.74 13.31 -5.55
N ASP A 183 11.44 13.79 -4.53
CA ASP A 183 11.93 15.17 -4.47
C ASP A 183 13.14 15.43 -5.37
N HIS A 184 13.99 14.42 -5.62
CA HIS A 184 15.25 14.57 -6.36
C HIS A 184 15.40 13.59 -7.53
N GLY A 185 14.30 13.01 -8.00
CA GLY A 185 14.29 12.09 -9.14
C GLY A 185 14.79 10.69 -8.79
N GLU A 186 14.73 10.31 -7.52
CA GLU A 186 14.92 8.92 -7.07
C GLU A 186 14.00 7.98 -7.85
N THR A 187 14.55 6.85 -8.30
CA THR A 187 13.86 5.95 -9.23
C THR A 187 13.37 4.65 -8.57
N ILE A 188 12.76 3.80 -9.41
CA ILE A 188 11.97 2.60 -9.13
C ILE A 188 12.57 1.69 -8.06
N GLU A 189 11.70 1.25 -7.14
CA GLU A 189 12.01 0.30 -6.07
C GLU A 189 11.90 -1.15 -6.57
N THR A 190 12.69 -2.05 -5.98
CA THR A 190 12.46 -3.49 -6.16
C THR A 190 11.14 -3.88 -5.50
N THR A 191 10.54 -5.01 -5.90
CA THR A 191 9.31 -5.48 -5.23
C THR A 191 9.57 -5.77 -3.75
N GLU A 192 10.79 -6.21 -3.42
CA GLU A 192 11.25 -6.46 -2.05
C GLU A 192 11.40 -5.17 -1.24
N ASP A 193 11.86 -4.07 -1.84
CA ASP A 193 11.92 -2.77 -1.17
C ASP A 193 10.52 -2.17 -0.98
N ALA A 194 9.66 -2.30 -1.99
CA ALA A 194 8.25 -1.94 -1.86
C ALA A 194 7.59 -2.73 -0.71
N ALA A 195 7.90 -4.03 -0.56
CA ALA A 195 7.35 -4.84 0.53
C ALA A 195 7.66 -4.28 1.92
N LYS A 196 8.92 -3.86 2.15
CA LYS A 196 9.34 -3.23 3.41
C LYS A 196 8.58 -1.94 3.66
N ASN A 197 8.39 -1.14 2.62
CA ASN A 197 7.64 0.11 2.69
C ASN A 197 6.16 -0.14 3.01
N ILE A 198 5.53 -1.14 2.40
CA ILE A 198 4.14 -1.54 2.70
C ILE A 198 3.99 -2.03 4.14
N HIS A 199 4.92 -2.87 4.61
CA HIS A 199 4.92 -3.32 5.99
C HIS A 199 5.02 -2.14 6.97
N ALA A 200 5.97 -1.22 6.75
CA ALA A 200 6.11 -0.01 7.56
C ALA A 200 4.85 0.86 7.52
N PHE A 201 4.23 1.04 6.34
CA PHE A 201 2.99 1.81 6.20
C PHE A 201 1.87 1.26 7.09
N ILE A 202 1.61 -0.05 6.99
CA ILE A 202 0.55 -0.70 7.76
C ILE A 202 0.86 -0.66 9.26
N SER A 203 2.09 -0.96 9.68
CA SER A 203 2.48 -0.88 11.09
C SER A 203 2.28 0.52 11.66
N ILE A 204 2.78 1.56 10.98
CA ILE A 204 2.61 2.95 11.42
C ILE A 204 1.13 3.30 11.54
N PHE A 205 0.32 2.97 10.52
CA PHE A 205 -1.09 3.31 10.49
C PHE A 205 -1.89 2.57 11.58
N PHE A 206 -1.73 1.25 11.69
CA PHE A 206 -2.52 0.41 12.59
C PHE A 206 -2.13 0.59 14.06
N GLU A 207 -0.85 0.81 14.37
CA GLU A 207 -0.41 1.05 15.75
C GLU A 207 -0.73 2.46 16.23
N THR A 208 -0.80 3.44 15.32
CA THR A 208 -1.28 4.79 15.66
C THR A 208 -2.79 4.77 15.94
N PHE A 209 -3.57 4.17 15.05
CA PHE A 209 -5.03 4.17 15.12
C PHE A 209 -5.55 2.90 15.78
N SER A 210 -5.76 2.95 17.10
CA SER A 210 -6.02 1.76 17.93
C SER A 210 -7.24 0.95 17.51
N GLN A 211 -8.19 1.55 16.78
CA GLN A 211 -9.35 0.83 16.21
C GLN A 211 -8.99 -0.26 15.19
N PHE A 212 -7.76 -0.26 14.65
CA PHE A 212 -7.28 -1.30 13.73
C PHE A 212 -6.45 -2.37 14.43
N SER A 213 -6.23 -2.26 15.75
CA SER A 213 -5.48 -3.28 16.50
C SER A 213 -6.13 -4.66 16.36
N GLY A 214 -5.40 -5.62 15.81
CA GLY A 214 -5.87 -6.98 15.57
C GLY A 214 -6.88 -7.12 14.43
N ARG A 215 -7.22 -6.04 13.71
CA ARG A 215 -8.13 -6.07 12.58
C ARG A 215 -7.55 -6.94 11.45
N PRO A 216 -8.34 -7.86 10.88
CA PRO A 216 -7.92 -8.59 9.69
C PRO A 216 -7.50 -7.65 8.56
N LEU A 217 -6.37 -7.98 7.94
CA LEU A 217 -5.86 -7.32 6.74
C LEU A 217 -5.92 -8.30 5.57
N HIS A 218 -6.42 -7.80 4.44
CA HIS A 218 -6.45 -8.51 3.16
C HIS A 218 -5.65 -7.70 2.13
N LEU A 219 -4.66 -8.32 1.52
CA LEU A 219 -3.97 -7.73 0.38
C LEU A 219 -4.70 -8.13 -0.90
N SER A 220 -5.01 -7.19 -1.76
CA SER A 220 -5.71 -7.44 -3.02
C SER A 220 -5.13 -6.62 -4.17
N GLY A 221 -5.32 -7.10 -5.40
CA GLY A 221 -4.76 -6.44 -6.56
C GLY A 221 -4.79 -7.30 -7.80
N GLU A 222 -4.28 -6.74 -8.89
CA GLU A 222 -4.41 -7.35 -10.21
C GLU A 222 -3.17 -7.23 -11.10
N SER A 223 -3.10 -8.05 -12.16
CA SER A 223 -2.04 -7.99 -13.17
C SER A 223 -0.64 -8.19 -12.53
N TYR A 224 0.28 -7.23 -12.62
CA TYR A 224 1.56 -7.30 -11.93
C TYR A 224 1.43 -7.30 -10.38
N GLY A 225 0.25 -7.00 -9.84
CA GLY A 225 -0.13 -7.33 -8.46
C GLY A 225 0.10 -8.80 -8.10
N GLY A 226 0.03 -9.72 -9.06
CA GLY A 226 0.42 -11.12 -8.87
C GLY A 226 1.89 -11.32 -8.47
N ARG A 227 2.78 -10.37 -8.77
CA ARG A 227 4.16 -10.37 -8.29
C ARG A 227 4.31 -9.60 -6.98
N TYR A 228 3.60 -8.47 -6.84
CA TYR A 228 3.69 -7.63 -5.65
C TYR A 228 3.17 -8.32 -4.39
N LEU A 229 1.92 -8.77 -4.42
CA LEU A 229 1.21 -9.16 -3.20
C LEU A 229 1.82 -10.37 -2.49
N PRO A 230 2.31 -11.42 -3.19
CA PRO A 230 3.00 -12.52 -2.51
C PRO A 230 4.28 -12.07 -1.77
N VAL A 231 5.03 -11.14 -2.35
CA VAL A 231 6.26 -10.61 -1.71
C VAL A 231 5.89 -9.73 -0.52
N PHE A 232 4.84 -8.91 -0.64
CA PHE A 232 4.34 -8.09 0.48
C PHE A 232 3.85 -8.97 1.63
N ALA A 233 3.11 -10.03 1.32
CA ALA A 233 2.64 -11.00 2.30
C ALA A 233 3.80 -11.73 3.00
N SER A 234 4.85 -12.11 2.26
CA SER A 234 6.04 -12.73 2.83
C SER A 234 6.76 -11.79 3.80
N GLU A 235 6.94 -10.51 3.43
CA GLU A 235 7.55 -9.52 4.32
C GLU A 235 6.74 -9.35 5.60
N ILE A 236 5.41 -9.20 5.51
CA ILE A 236 4.54 -9.09 6.70
C ILE A 236 4.66 -10.34 7.58
N TYR A 237 4.69 -11.53 6.99
CA TYR A 237 4.85 -12.78 7.73
C TYR A 237 6.18 -12.82 8.50
N ASP A 238 7.30 -12.50 7.82
CA ASP A 238 8.63 -12.53 8.41
C ASP A 238 8.78 -11.49 9.52
N GLN A 239 8.25 -10.28 9.31
CA GLN A 239 8.28 -9.21 10.31
C GLN A 239 7.36 -9.49 11.50
N ASN A 240 6.23 -10.18 11.30
CA ASN A 240 5.42 -10.68 12.41
C ASN A 240 6.21 -11.64 13.31
N GLN A 241 7.08 -12.50 12.75
CA GLN A 241 7.94 -13.36 13.57
C GLN A 241 8.94 -12.55 14.40
N VAL A 242 9.46 -11.46 13.85
CA VAL A 242 10.34 -10.53 14.57
C VAL A 242 9.58 -9.83 15.69
N ALA A 243 8.39 -9.30 15.39
CA ALA A 243 7.53 -8.60 16.35
C ALA A 243 7.15 -9.50 17.54
N LEU A 244 6.76 -10.75 17.28
CA LEU A 244 6.46 -11.74 18.33
C LEU A 244 7.63 -11.97 19.28
N ARG A 245 8.85 -12.14 18.75
CA ARG A 245 10.06 -12.31 19.58
C ARG A 245 10.39 -11.07 20.43
N GLN A 246 9.93 -9.91 20.01
CA GLN A 246 10.15 -8.63 20.70
C GLN A 246 8.96 -8.22 21.59
N GLY A 247 7.88 -9.00 21.63
CA GLY A 247 6.66 -8.67 22.35
C GLY A 247 5.91 -7.45 21.78
N ARG A 248 6.09 -7.17 20.47
CA ARG A 248 5.42 -6.08 19.75
C ARG A 248 4.13 -6.58 19.08
N PRO A 249 3.17 -5.67 18.77
CA PRO A 249 1.99 -6.02 18.00
C PRO A 249 2.33 -6.63 16.63
N THR A 250 1.46 -7.52 16.15
CA THR A 250 1.57 -8.14 14.82
C THR A 250 0.46 -7.65 13.90
N ILE A 251 0.72 -7.65 12.60
CA ILE A 251 -0.30 -7.40 11.58
C ILE A 251 -1.09 -8.69 11.35
N ASN A 252 -2.42 -8.63 11.47
CA ASN A 252 -3.29 -9.78 11.29
C ASN A 252 -3.60 -10.01 9.79
N LEU A 253 -2.60 -10.40 9.01
CA LEU A 253 -2.76 -10.73 7.58
C LEU A 253 -3.54 -12.04 7.41
N GLN A 254 -4.71 -11.98 6.78
CA GLN A 254 -5.62 -13.12 6.62
C GLN A 254 -5.65 -13.68 5.21
N SER A 255 -5.51 -12.85 4.17
CA SER A 255 -5.51 -13.35 2.79
C SER A 255 -4.79 -12.45 1.80
N VAL A 256 -4.49 -13.05 0.66
CA VAL A 256 -3.98 -12.40 -0.56
C VAL A 256 -4.91 -12.74 -1.72
N LEU A 257 -5.52 -11.73 -2.35
CA LEU A 257 -6.46 -11.87 -3.47
C LEU A 257 -5.80 -11.35 -4.74
N ILE A 258 -5.55 -12.22 -5.71
CA ILE A 258 -4.86 -11.87 -6.96
C ILE A 258 -5.82 -12.05 -8.12
N GLY A 259 -6.27 -10.95 -8.72
CA GLY A 259 -7.07 -10.93 -9.94
C GLY A 259 -6.17 -10.97 -11.19
N ASN A 260 -6.34 -11.97 -12.06
CA ASN A 260 -5.66 -12.03 -13.36
C ASN A 260 -4.14 -11.76 -13.29
N GLY A 261 -3.48 -12.26 -12.24
CA GLY A 261 -2.12 -11.85 -11.92
C GLY A 261 -1.00 -12.63 -12.61
N ILE A 262 0.12 -11.97 -12.84
CA ILE A 262 1.37 -12.62 -13.28
C ILE A 262 2.13 -13.07 -12.02
N THR A 263 2.08 -14.36 -11.71
CA THR A 263 2.74 -14.96 -10.54
C THR A 263 4.00 -15.75 -10.90
N ASP A 264 3.97 -16.44 -12.05
CA ASP A 264 5.11 -17.15 -12.63
C ASP A 264 5.23 -16.79 -14.11
N ILE A 265 6.26 -16.02 -14.45
CA ILE A 265 6.52 -15.56 -15.83
C ILE A 265 6.77 -16.75 -16.77
N SER A 266 7.46 -17.79 -16.30
CA SER A 266 7.86 -18.94 -17.11
C SER A 266 6.65 -19.77 -17.56
N THR A 267 5.71 -20.02 -16.64
CA THR A 267 4.46 -20.71 -16.96
C THR A 267 3.45 -19.79 -17.67
N SER A 268 3.42 -18.50 -17.34
CA SER A 268 2.46 -17.54 -17.94
C SER A 268 2.74 -17.24 -19.42
N HIS A 269 3.98 -17.40 -19.89
CA HIS A 269 4.35 -17.29 -21.31
C HIS A 269 4.39 -18.66 -22.04
N GLY A 270 4.17 -19.76 -21.31
CA GLY A 270 4.28 -21.13 -21.81
C GLY A 270 3.03 -21.65 -22.55
N ILE A 271 1.95 -20.89 -22.65
CA ILE A 271 0.78 -21.24 -23.48
C ILE A 271 0.96 -20.59 -24.87
N GLN A 272 1.94 -21.08 -25.63
CA GLN A 272 1.76 -21.15 -27.07
C GLN A 272 0.89 -22.36 -27.34
N VAL A 273 -0.34 -22.11 -27.76
CA VAL A 273 -1.22 -23.13 -28.32
C VAL A 273 -0.46 -23.81 -29.46
N VAL A 274 -0.20 -25.10 -29.31
CA VAL A 274 -0.01 -26.01 -30.45
C VAL A 274 -1.40 -26.33 -30.99
#